data_AF-A0A946GDN9-F1
#
_entry.id   AF-A0A946GDN9-F1
#
_cell.length_a   1.000
_cell.length_b   1.000
_cell.length_c   1.000
_cell.angle_alpha   90.00
_cell.angle_beta   90.00
_cell.angle_gamma   90.00
#
_symmetry.space_group_name_H-M   'P 1'
#
loop_
_entity.id
_entity.type
_entity.pdbx_description
1 polymer ?
#
loop_
_entity_poly.entity_id
_entity_poly.type
_entity_poly.pdbx_seq_one_letter_code
_entity_poly.pdbx_strand_id
1 'polypeptide(L)'
;LFIKGANAVDHEFNAGIFNAHHAAGTIGWAYGAICGTGIPLIVPVGLEKLVPSIRAATNELGHAKADYFYGTKIGMLPLMNAKVISEIQAFDILFGLTAVHVGGGGVSGSEGTVVISVTGEDAEVRAAIELVETFKGEPPLKLLKRRCADCFAPPPAFTSGTDAAKDVGMVTAEEARAIRQCIFSGTAEEDLPEWFSKREPVA
;
A
#
# COMPACT_ATOMS: atom_id res chain seq x y z
N LEU A 1 -21.71 0.85 -1.39
CA LEU A 1 -20.59 0.54 -0.47
C LEU A 1 -19.32 0.44 -1.31
N PHE A 2 -18.23 1.10 -0.90
CA PHE A 2 -16.92 1.04 -1.54
C PHE A 2 -15.89 0.54 -0.52
N ILE A 3 -15.06 -0.42 -0.91
CA ILE A 3 -14.02 -1.00 -0.04
C ILE A 3 -12.68 -0.85 -0.71
N LYS A 4 -11.70 -0.24 -0.02
CA LYS A 4 -10.35 -0.07 -0.57
C LYS A 4 -9.32 0.04 0.55
N GLY A 5 -8.27 -0.77 0.47
CA GLY A 5 -7.16 -0.68 1.43
C GLY A 5 -6.28 0.56 1.24
N ALA A 6 -5.49 0.87 2.28
CA ALA A 6 -4.61 2.03 2.36
C ALA A 6 -3.13 1.69 2.52
N ASN A 7 -2.27 2.71 2.35
CA ASN A 7 -0.82 2.61 2.50
C ASN A 7 -0.33 3.10 3.87
N ALA A 8 -1.13 3.92 4.55
CA ALA A 8 -0.84 4.47 5.85
C ALA A 8 -2.12 4.61 6.67
N VAL A 9 -2.00 4.45 7.98
CA VAL A 9 -3.04 4.74 8.97
C VAL A 9 -2.41 5.48 10.15
N ASP A 10 -3.12 6.39 10.81
CA ASP A 10 -2.64 6.98 12.07
C ASP A 10 -3.48 6.53 13.28
N HIS A 11 -3.03 6.94 14.47
CA HIS A 11 -3.65 6.59 15.75
C HIS A 11 -5.08 7.13 15.94
N GLU A 12 -5.49 8.11 15.13
CA GLU A 12 -6.85 8.64 15.08
C GLU A 12 -7.72 7.88 14.06
N PHE A 13 -7.17 6.83 13.45
CA PHE A 13 -7.81 6.03 12.40
C PHE A 13 -8.12 6.85 11.14
N ASN A 14 -7.28 7.82 10.79
CA ASN A 14 -7.28 8.38 9.44
C ASN A 14 -6.48 7.47 8.51
N ALA A 15 -6.86 7.41 7.23
CA ALA A 15 -6.15 6.62 6.23
C ALA A 15 -5.59 7.48 5.08
N GLY A 16 -4.38 7.11 4.63
CA GLY A 16 -3.70 7.71 3.49
C GLY A 16 -3.38 6.68 2.40
N ILE A 17 -3.67 7.02 1.15
CA ILE A 17 -3.32 6.19 -0.01
C ILE A 17 -2.21 6.86 -0.81
N PHE A 18 -1.16 6.11 -1.11
CA PHE A 18 -0.15 6.54 -2.07
C PHE A 18 -0.71 6.52 -3.48
N ASN A 19 -0.39 7.56 -4.25
CA ASN A 19 -0.72 7.64 -5.66
C ASN A 19 0.54 7.83 -6.51
N ALA A 20 0.85 6.83 -7.33
CA ALA A 20 1.93 6.91 -8.32
C ALA A 20 1.57 7.77 -9.54
N HIS A 21 0.29 8.10 -9.72
CA HIS A 21 -0.19 9.02 -10.75
C HIS A 21 -0.73 10.30 -10.10
N HIS A 22 -0.41 11.46 -10.66
CA HIS A 22 -0.80 12.77 -10.11
C HIS A 22 -2.33 12.96 -10.01
N ALA A 23 -3.10 12.28 -10.85
CA ALA A 23 -4.57 12.23 -10.75
C ALA A 23 -5.12 11.20 -9.72
N ALA A 24 -4.32 10.80 -8.73
CA ALA A 24 -4.70 9.93 -7.60
C ALA A 24 -5.18 8.50 -7.94
N GLY A 25 -4.99 8.02 -9.17
CA GLY A 25 -5.28 6.63 -9.57
C GLY A 25 -6.74 6.23 -9.39
N THR A 26 -7.02 4.92 -9.28
CA THR A 26 -8.40 4.39 -9.21
C THR A 26 -9.23 5.00 -8.08
N ILE A 27 -8.63 5.21 -6.90
CA ILE A 27 -9.36 5.83 -5.78
C ILE A 27 -9.65 7.30 -6.08
N GLY A 28 -8.71 8.06 -6.66
CA GLY A 28 -8.92 9.45 -7.06
C GLY A 28 -10.13 9.62 -7.97
N TRP A 29 -10.24 8.75 -8.98
CA TRP A 29 -11.39 8.70 -9.90
C TRP A 29 -12.71 8.42 -9.19
N ALA A 30 -12.72 7.48 -8.23
CA ALA A 30 -13.94 7.11 -7.51
C ALA A 30 -14.29 8.10 -6.38
N TYR A 31 -13.32 8.79 -5.80
CA TYR A 31 -13.47 9.51 -4.54
C TYR A 31 -14.46 10.67 -4.63
N GLY A 32 -14.47 11.40 -5.75
CA GLY A 32 -15.47 12.45 -5.99
C GLY A 32 -16.90 11.93 -5.96
N ALA A 33 -17.16 10.77 -6.60
CA ALA A 33 -18.46 10.13 -6.57
C ALA A 33 -18.79 9.61 -5.17
N ILE A 34 -17.82 8.99 -4.48
CA ILE A 34 -17.99 8.49 -3.10
C ILE A 34 -18.42 9.63 -2.18
N CYS A 35 -17.70 10.75 -2.19
CA CYS A 35 -18.02 11.90 -1.34
C CYS A 35 -19.31 12.60 -1.76
N GLY A 36 -19.48 12.87 -3.06
CA GLY A 36 -20.61 13.66 -3.57
C GLY A 36 -21.96 12.95 -3.46
N THR A 37 -21.97 11.61 -3.50
CA THR A 37 -23.19 10.81 -3.36
C THR A 37 -23.37 10.20 -1.98
N GLY A 38 -22.37 10.31 -1.10
CA GLY A 38 -22.40 9.74 0.24
C GLY A 38 -22.28 8.22 0.28
N ILE A 39 -21.56 7.61 -0.68
CA ILE A 39 -21.32 6.16 -0.65
C ILE A 39 -20.47 5.81 0.58
N PRO A 40 -20.89 4.84 1.41
CA PRO A 40 -20.07 4.39 2.52
C PRO A 40 -18.72 3.86 2.02
N LEU A 41 -17.63 4.35 2.60
CA LEU A 41 -16.25 3.96 2.29
C LEU A 41 -15.66 3.22 3.49
N ILE A 42 -15.29 1.95 3.29
CA ILE A 42 -14.58 1.14 4.28
C ILE A 42 -13.13 0.96 3.83
N VAL A 43 -12.20 1.20 4.75
CA VAL A 43 -10.77 1.11 4.50
C VAL A 43 -10.15 0.08 5.45
N PRO A 44 -10.04 -1.19 5.04
CA PRO A 44 -9.25 -2.17 5.76
C PRO A 44 -7.76 -1.83 5.61
N VAL A 45 -7.05 -1.68 6.72
CA VAL A 45 -5.62 -1.33 6.73
C VAL A 45 -4.98 -1.93 7.97
N GLY A 46 -3.89 -2.67 7.76
CA GLY A 46 -3.16 -3.25 8.88
C GLY A 46 -2.31 -2.22 9.63
N LEU A 47 -2.09 -2.50 10.91
CA LEU A 47 -1.33 -1.66 11.83
C LEU A 47 0.17 -1.61 11.52
N GLU A 48 0.68 -2.46 10.62
CA GLU A 48 2.06 -2.38 10.12
C GLU A 48 2.31 -1.09 9.33
N LYS A 49 1.24 -0.45 8.87
CA LYS A 49 1.23 0.82 8.15
C LYS A 49 0.97 2.02 9.06
N LEU A 50 1.07 1.85 10.38
CA LEU A 50 0.87 2.93 11.34
C LEU A 50 1.95 4.02 11.14
N VAL A 51 1.50 5.25 10.91
CA VAL A 51 2.33 6.44 10.83
C VAL A 51 1.93 7.44 11.93
N PRO A 52 2.81 8.37 12.32
CA PRO A 52 2.48 9.34 13.37
C PRO A 52 1.27 10.22 13.05
N SER A 53 1.12 10.65 11.80
CA SER A 53 0.01 11.51 11.36
C SER A 53 -0.20 11.45 9.86
N ILE A 54 -1.43 11.16 9.41
CA ILE A 54 -1.80 11.23 7.99
C ILE A 54 -1.80 12.67 7.49
N ARG A 55 -2.24 13.62 8.33
CA ARG A 55 -2.22 15.05 7.99
C ARG A 55 -0.80 15.51 7.66
N ALA A 56 0.17 15.21 8.53
CA ALA A 56 1.56 15.58 8.29
C ALA A 56 2.10 14.91 7.03
N ALA A 57 1.88 13.60 6.87
CA ALA A 57 2.34 12.85 5.69
C ALA A 57 1.76 13.41 4.36
N THR A 58 0.48 13.81 4.36
CA THR A 58 -0.18 14.43 3.20
C THR A 58 0.41 15.79 2.86
N ASN A 59 0.82 16.57 3.86
CA ASN A 59 1.46 17.87 3.65
C ASN A 59 2.87 17.75 3.07
N GLU A 60 3.57 16.64 3.28
CA GLU A 60 4.92 16.44 2.74
C GLU A 60 4.91 15.78 1.36
N LEU A 61 4.00 14.84 1.10
CA LEU A 61 3.97 14.09 -0.16
C LEU A 61 3.25 14.84 -1.29
N GLY A 62 3.80 14.71 -2.49
CA GLY A 62 3.24 15.27 -3.71
C GLY A 62 4.21 15.17 -4.88
N HIS A 63 3.68 14.94 -6.09
CA HIS A 63 4.48 14.77 -7.31
C HIS A 63 5.42 15.95 -7.61
N ALA A 64 5.04 17.16 -7.18
CA ALA A 64 5.80 18.39 -7.35
C ALA A 64 6.67 18.78 -6.13
N LYS A 65 6.68 18.00 -5.05
CA LYS A 65 7.36 18.37 -3.78
C LYS A 65 8.73 17.73 -3.59
N ALA A 66 9.03 16.65 -4.31
CA ALA A 66 10.29 15.93 -4.17
C ALA A 66 11.05 15.85 -5.50
N ASP A 67 12.33 16.23 -5.45
CA ASP A 67 13.29 16.10 -6.57
C ASP A 67 14.05 14.78 -6.53
N TYR A 68 14.24 14.22 -5.32
CA TYR A 68 15.01 13.01 -5.09
C TYR A 68 14.16 11.94 -4.40
N PHE A 69 14.12 10.74 -4.97
CA PHE A 69 13.24 9.68 -4.51
C PHE A 69 13.65 8.32 -5.10
N TYR A 70 13.59 7.28 -4.24
CA TYR A 70 13.89 5.90 -4.61
C TYR A 70 12.61 5.22 -5.13
N GLY A 71 12.59 4.80 -6.40
CA GLY A 71 11.37 4.29 -7.06
C GLY A 71 10.46 5.41 -7.57
N THR A 72 9.22 5.13 -7.95
CA THR A 72 8.30 6.11 -8.57
C THR A 72 7.92 7.26 -7.63
N LYS A 73 7.76 8.49 -8.16
CA LYS A 73 7.21 9.61 -7.39
C LYS A 73 5.81 9.26 -6.90
N ILE A 74 5.50 9.62 -5.67
CA ILE A 74 4.18 9.41 -5.08
C ILE A 74 3.62 10.69 -4.48
N GLY A 75 2.31 10.88 -4.61
CA GLY A 75 1.53 11.73 -3.73
C GLY A 75 0.82 10.89 -2.68
N MET A 76 0.14 11.56 -1.74
CA MET A 76 -0.77 10.93 -0.79
C MET A 76 -2.16 11.57 -0.90
N LEU A 77 -3.21 10.73 -0.95
CA LEU A 77 -4.61 11.15 -0.85
C LEU A 77 -5.15 10.74 0.53
N PRO A 78 -5.52 11.70 1.40
CA PRO A 78 -6.20 11.39 2.66
C PRO A 78 -7.68 11.08 2.41
N LEU A 79 -8.20 10.05 3.08
CA LEU A 79 -9.59 9.62 2.94
C LEU A 79 -10.44 10.10 4.13
N MET A 80 -10.95 11.32 4.02
CA MET A 80 -11.64 12.02 5.12
C MET A 80 -12.97 11.39 5.54
N ASN A 81 -13.68 10.73 4.64
CA ASN A 81 -14.98 10.09 4.91
C ASN A 81 -14.89 8.56 5.05
N ALA A 82 -13.68 8.02 5.23
CA ALA A 82 -13.46 6.59 5.38
C ALA A 82 -13.79 6.10 6.80
N LYS A 83 -14.45 4.95 6.89
CA LYS A 83 -14.44 4.10 8.09
C LYS A 83 -13.25 3.17 8.00
N VAL A 84 -12.20 3.49 8.75
CA VAL A 84 -11.00 2.66 8.83
C VAL A 84 -11.26 1.45 9.73
N ILE A 85 -10.81 0.28 9.27
CA ILE A 85 -10.85 -0.97 10.02
C ILE A 85 -9.44 -1.55 10.06
N SER A 86 -8.80 -1.46 11.22
CA SER A 86 -7.57 -2.19 11.52
C SER A 86 -7.86 -3.49 12.25
N GLU A 87 -6.82 -4.25 12.59
CA GLU A 87 -6.93 -5.45 13.42
C GLU A 87 -7.67 -5.15 14.74
N ILE A 88 -7.47 -3.97 15.35
CA ILE A 88 -8.17 -3.57 16.58
C ILE A 88 -9.69 -3.54 16.37
N GLN A 89 -10.17 -2.85 15.33
CA GLN A 89 -11.59 -2.82 15.03
C GLN A 89 -12.12 -4.17 14.57
N ALA A 90 -11.29 -4.97 13.89
CA ALA A 90 -11.70 -6.28 13.41
C ALA A 90 -12.01 -7.25 14.57
N PHE A 91 -11.18 -7.27 15.63
CA PHE A 91 -11.45 -8.09 16.82
C PHE A 91 -12.75 -7.70 17.54
N ASP A 92 -13.02 -6.40 17.67
CA ASP A 92 -14.27 -5.90 18.25
C ASP A 92 -15.48 -6.26 17.38
N ILE A 93 -15.39 -6.02 16.07
CA ILE A 93 -16.51 -6.26 15.13
C ILE A 93 -16.85 -7.75 15.00
N LEU A 94 -15.84 -8.63 14.96
CA LEU A 94 -16.04 -10.05 14.68
C LEU A 94 -16.32 -10.86 15.95
N PHE A 95 -15.77 -10.47 17.10
CA PHE A 95 -15.79 -11.27 18.32
C PHE A 95 -16.20 -10.48 19.58
N GLY A 96 -16.43 -9.16 19.48
CA GLY A 96 -16.69 -8.31 20.65
C GLY A 96 -15.50 -8.22 21.62
N LEU A 97 -14.27 -8.44 21.12
CA LEU A 97 -13.07 -8.49 21.95
C LEU A 97 -12.35 -7.13 22.01
N THR A 98 -11.81 -6.79 23.18
CA THR A 98 -10.94 -5.63 23.32
C THR A 98 -9.54 -5.97 22.83
N ALA A 99 -9.05 -5.26 21.82
CA ALA A 99 -7.73 -5.47 21.23
C ALA A 99 -6.82 -4.24 21.41
N VAL A 100 -5.55 -4.49 21.73
CA VAL A 100 -4.51 -3.46 21.90
C VAL A 100 -3.29 -3.85 21.08
N HIS A 101 -2.79 -2.92 20.27
CA HIS A 101 -1.52 -3.09 19.55
C HIS A 101 -0.36 -2.87 20.52
N VAL A 102 0.40 -3.94 20.81
CA VAL A 102 1.45 -3.94 21.86
C VAL A 102 2.87 -4.02 21.31
N GLY A 103 3.04 -4.31 20.03
CA GLY A 103 4.36 -4.35 19.40
C GLY A 103 4.29 -4.68 17.92
N GLY A 104 5.40 -4.52 17.22
CA GLY A 104 5.52 -4.87 15.81
C GLY A 104 6.98 -4.96 15.37
N GLY A 105 7.18 -5.38 14.13
CA GLY A 105 8.51 -5.59 13.54
C GLY A 105 9.07 -6.98 13.82
N GLY A 106 8.80 -7.91 12.91
CA GLY A 106 9.44 -9.23 12.87
C GLY A 106 10.68 -9.25 11.97
N VAL A 107 11.36 -10.40 11.95
CA VAL A 107 12.54 -10.66 11.12
C VAL A 107 12.40 -12.03 10.44
N SER A 108 13.28 -12.33 9.48
CA SER A 108 13.37 -13.64 8.83
C SER A 108 12.07 -14.07 8.13
N GLY A 109 11.46 -13.16 7.36
CA GLY A 109 10.20 -13.40 6.66
C GLY A 109 8.95 -12.98 7.42
N SER A 110 9.11 -12.40 8.62
CA SER A 110 8.03 -11.81 9.43
C SER A 110 8.08 -10.27 9.44
N GLU A 111 8.75 -9.65 8.47
CA GLU A 111 8.87 -8.19 8.38
C GLU A 111 7.49 -7.54 8.28
N GLY A 112 7.23 -6.50 9.08
CA GLY A 112 5.91 -5.86 9.14
C GLY A 112 4.87 -6.60 9.99
N THR A 113 5.26 -7.63 10.77
CA THR A 113 4.35 -8.24 11.75
C THR A 113 3.89 -7.24 12.82
N VAL A 114 2.65 -7.40 13.29
CA VAL A 114 2.09 -6.74 14.47
C VAL A 114 1.75 -7.76 15.55
N VAL A 115 1.82 -7.32 16.81
CA VAL A 115 1.51 -8.09 18.00
C VAL A 115 0.34 -7.42 18.69
N ILE A 116 -0.77 -8.15 18.79
CA ILE A 116 -2.02 -7.66 19.37
C ILE A 116 -2.30 -8.45 20.65
N SER A 117 -2.54 -7.73 21.75
CA SER A 117 -3.10 -8.30 22.97
C SER A 117 -4.62 -8.21 22.89
N VAL A 118 -5.31 -9.33 23.10
CA VAL A 118 -6.77 -9.42 23.00
C VAL A 118 -7.34 -9.90 24.33
N THR A 119 -8.42 -9.29 24.79
CA THR A 119 -9.07 -9.60 26.09
C THR A 119 -10.59 -9.62 25.94
N GLY A 120 -11.23 -10.61 26.56
CA GLY A 120 -12.69 -10.80 26.59
C GLY A 120 -13.04 -12.17 27.16
N GLU A 121 -14.26 -12.64 26.88
CA GLU A 121 -14.75 -13.96 27.32
C GLU A 121 -13.95 -15.11 26.67
N ASP A 122 -13.66 -16.17 27.44
CA ASP A 122 -12.80 -17.29 26.99
C ASP A 122 -13.32 -17.94 25.70
N ALA A 123 -14.64 -18.11 25.56
CA ALA A 123 -15.23 -18.68 24.35
C ALA A 123 -14.97 -17.83 23.10
N GLU A 124 -15.10 -16.50 23.21
CA GLU A 124 -14.88 -15.57 22.10
C GLU A 124 -13.39 -15.48 21.75
N VAL A 125 -12.50 -15.48 22.76
CA VAL A 125 -11.05 -15.50 22.55
C VAL A 125 -10.62 -16.79 21.82
N ARG A 126 -11.18 -17.95 22.19
CA ARG A 126 -10.90 -19.21 21.50
C ARG A 126 -11.38 -19.18 20.06
N ALA A 127 -12.60 -18.70 19.81
CA ALA A 127 -13.12 -18.55 18.45
C ALA A 127 -12.24 -17.64 17.59
N ALA A 128 -11.72 -16.55 18.18
CA ALA A 128 -10.80 -15.65 17.50
C ALA A 128 -9.46 -16.32 17.16
N ILE A 129 -8.89 -17.11 18.09
CA ILE A 129 -7.66 -17.89 17.84
C ILE A 129 -7.88 -18.90 16.71
N GLU A 130 -8.97 -19.67 16.78
CA GLU A 130 -9.29 -20.68 15.76
C GLU A 130 -9.38 -20.07 14.36
N LEU A 131 -10.06 -18.92 14.22
CA LEU A 131 -10.14 -18.23 12.92
C LEU A 131 -8.76 -17.72 12.48
N VAL A 132 -8.00 -17.09 13.37
CA VAL A 132 -6.68 -16.53 13.03
C VAL A 132 -5.73 -17.60 12.53
N GLU A 133 -5.74 -18.78 13.16
CA GLU A 133 -4.88 -19.90 12.77
C GLU A 133 -5.18 -20.42 11.35
N THR A 134 -6.39 -20.23 10.82
CA THR A 134 -6.75 -20.70 9.46
C THR A 134 -5.98 -20.01 8.33
N PHE A 135 -5.55 -18.76 8.55
CA PHE A 135 -4.82 -17.97 7.55
C PHE A 135 -3.37 -17.67 7.98
N LYS A 136 -2.91 -18.22 9.11
CA LYS A 136 -1.48 -18.18 9.46
C LYS A 136 -0.69 -19.04 8.46
N GLY A 137 0.44 -18.51 7.99
CA GLY A 137 1.32 -19.21 7.05
C GLY A 137 0.99 -19.04 5.58
N GLU A 138 0.12 -18.07 5.23
CA GLU A 138 -0.05 -17.66 3.83
C GLU A 138 1.31 -17.37 3.17
N PRO A 139 1.52 -17.83 1.92
CA PRO A 139 2.78 -17.63 1.24
C PRO A 139 3.01 -16.14 1.00
N PRO A 140 4.28 -15.67 1.08
CA PRO A 140 4.59 -14.27 0.82
C PRO A 140 4.18 -13.89 -0.61
N LEU A 141 3.74 -12.65 -0.77
CA LEU A 141 3.39 -12.12 -2.08
C LEU A 141 4.60 -12.15 -3.01
N LYS A 142 4.46 -12.81 -4.17
CA LYS A 142 5.45 -12.75 -5.24
C LYS A 142 5.32 -11.42 -5.96
N LEU A 143 6.16 -10.46 -5.59
CA LEU A 143 6.18 -9.14 -6.23
C LEU A 143 6.93 -9.22 -7.57
N LEU A 144 6.22 -8.90 -8.66
CA LEU A 144 6.84 -8.71 -9.97
C LEU A 144 7.37 -7.29 -10.07
N LYS A 145 8.67 -7.13 -10.34
CA LYS A 145 9.31 -5.83 -10.51
C LYS A 145 10.04 -5.79 -11.86
N ARG A 146 9.91 -4.67 -12.58
CA ARG A 146 10.68 -4.40 -13.81
C ARG A 146 12.12 -4.01 -13.49
N ARG A 147 13.02 -4.08 -14.48
CA ARG A 147 14.40 -3.57 -14.38
C ARG A 147 14.38 -2.04 -14.45
N CYS A 148 15.40 -1.40 -13.89
CA CYS A 148 15.47 0.06 -13.94
C CYS A 148 15.72 0.59 -15.37
N ALA A 149 16.39 -0.21 -16.20
CA ALA A 149 16.71 0.11 -17.58
C ALA A 149 15.47 0.37 -18.46
N ASP A 150 14.39 -0.38 -18.25
CA ASP A 150 13.15 -0.37 -19.05
C ASP A 150 11.90 -0.07 -18.20
N CYS A 151 12.10 0.43 -16.97
CA CYS A 151 11.01 0.71 -16.05
C CYS A 151 10.12 1.83 -16.57
N PHE A 152 8.88 1.47 -16.87
CA PHE A 152 7.79 2.40 -17.10
C PHE A 152 6.56 1.94 -16.32
N ALA A 153 6.09 2.76 -15.38
CA ALA A 153 4.77 2.55 -14.78
C ALA A 153 3.76 3.44 -15.51
N PRO A 154 2.95 2.91 -16.43
CA PRO A 154 1.79 3.65 -16.88
C PRO A 154 0.87 3.95 -15.68
N PRO A 155 -0.09 4.87 -15.84
CA PRO A 155 -1.14 5.03 -14.85
C PRO A 155 -1.87 3.68 -14.65
N PRO A 156 -2.19 3.27 -13.41
CA PRO A 156 -2.97 2.04 -13.15
C PRO A 156 -4.32 2.00 -13.89
N ALA A 157 -4.87 3.16 -14.25
CA ALA A 157 -6.07 3.28 -15.08
C ALA A 157 -5.88 2.67 -16.48
N PHE A 158 -4.65 2.57 -16.98
CA PHE A 158 -4.33 1.89 -18.24
C PHE A 158 -4.02 0.40 -18.06
N THR A 159 -3.80 -0.09 -16.83
CA THR A 159 -3.46 -1.50 -16.56
C THR A 159 -4.57 -2.29 -15.88
N SER A 160 -5.64 -1.64 -15.43
CA SER A 160 -6.81 -2.28 -14.81
C SER A 160 -7.84 -2.79 -15.83
N GLY A 161 -7.44 -2.98 -17.10
CA GLY A 161 -8.27 -3.52 -18.19
C GLY A 161 -7.91 -4.97 -18.56
N THR A 162 -8.45 -5.45 -19.68
CA THR A 162 -8.19 -6.77 -20.32
C THR A 162 -6.71 -7.13 -20.39
N ASP A 163 -6.34 -8.38 -20.65
CA ASP A 163 -4.91 -8.81 -20.67
C ASP A 163 -4.03 -7.98 -21.63
N ALA A 164 -4.60 -7.37 -22.68
CA ALA A 164 -3.92 -6.42 -23.56
C ALA A 164 -3.57 -5.07 -22.90
N ALA A 165 -4.30 -4.66 -21.85
CA ALA A 165 -4.06 -3.42 -21.11
C ALA A 165 -2.95 -3.57 -20.04
N LYS A 166 -2.66 -4.80 -19.61
CA LYS A 166 -1.56 -5.11 -18.69
C LYS A 166 -0.19 -5.02 -19.37
N ASP A 167 -0.15 -5.15 -20.69
CA ASP A 167 1.06 -5.02 -21.50
C ASP A 167 1.28 -3.57 -21.95
N VAL A 168 1.45 -2.71 -20.96
CA VAL A 168 2.09 -1.42 -21.16
C VAL A 168 3.56 -1.69 -21.48
N GLY A 169 3.84 -1.61 -22.78
CA GLY A 169 5.10 -2.00 -23.39
C GLY A 169 6.33 -1.48 -22.64
N MET A 170 7.43 -2.19 -22.83
CA MET A 170 8.73 -1.74 -22.36
C MET A 170 9.11 -0.44 -23.10
N VAL A 171 9.67 0.52 -22.37
CA VAL A 171 10.31 1.69 -22.96
C VAL A 171 11.79 1.42 -23.13
N THR A 172 12.42 2.06 -24.09
CA THR A 172 13.88 2.05 -24.22
C THR A 172 14.53 2.74 -23.02
N ALA A 173 15.81 2.46 -22.77
CA ALA A 173 16.55 3.11 -21.68
C ALA A 173 16.66 4.64 -21.86
N GLU A 174 16.71 5.11 -23.09
CA GLU A 174 16.71 6.53 -23.43
C GLU A 174 15.38 7.20 -23.07
N GLU A 175 14.26 6.56 -23.44
CA GLU A 175 12.92 7.00 -23.06
C GLU A 175 12.73 6.98 -21.54
N ALA A 176 13.20 5.94 -20.85
CA ALA A 176 13.15 5.87 -19.39
C ALA A 176 13.93 7.03 -18.73
N ARG A 177 15.13 7.34 -19.21
CA ARG A 177 15.94 8.49 -18.73
C ARG A 177 15.21 9.81 -18.97
N ALA A 178 14.56 9.96 -20.12
CA ALA A 178 13.79 11.16 -20.45
C ALA A 178 12.55 11.32 -19.56
N ILE A 179 11.80 10.24 -19.30
CA ILE A 179 10.64 10.23 -18.40
C ILE A 179 11.08 10.55 -16.96
N ARG A 180 12.28 10.11 -16.57
CA ARG A 180 12.88 10.32 -15.25
C ARG A 180 11.92 9.96 -14.12
N GLN A 181 11.32 8.78 -14.26
CA GLN A 181 10.33 8.30 -13.31
C GLN A 181 10.90 8.15 -11.90
N CYS A 182 12.20 7.85 -11.77
CA CYS A 182 12.99 7.82 -10.55
C CYS A 182 14.46 8.13 -10.83
N ILE A 183 15.29 8.23 -9.78
CA ILE A 183 16.74 8.48 -9.94
C ILE A 183 17.49 7.37 -10.70
N PHE A 184 16.92 6.16 -10.78
CA PHE A 184 17.51 5.01 -11.48
C PHE A 184 16.91 4.78 -12.87
N SER A 185 15.98 5.63 -13.33
CA SER A 185 15.32 5.40 -14.61
C SER A 185 16.31 5.32 -15.78
N GLY A 186 16.26 4.22 -16.53
CA GLY A 186 17.16 3.92 -17.64
C GLY A 186 18.60 3.60 -17.22
N THR A 187 18.82 3.22 -15.96
CA THR A 187 20.11 2.73 -15.45
C THR A 187 20.20 1.22 -15.68
N ALA A 188 21.29 0.75 -16.27
CA ALA A 188 21.56 -0.67 -16.47
C ALA A 188 21.88 -1.37 -15.14
N GLU A 189 21.71 -2.69 -15.06
CA GLU A 189 21.87 -3.43 -13.79
C GLU A 189 23.34 -3.43 -13.30
N GLU A 190 24.30 -3.36 -14.22
CA GLU A 190 25.72 -3.21 -13.95
C GLU A 190 26.06 -1.86 -13.31
N ASP A 191 25.34 -0.80 -13.69
CA ASP A 191 25.56 0.58 -13.22
C ASP A 191 24.80 0.89 -11.92
N LEU A 192 23.93 -0.01 -11.46
CA LEU A 192 23.23 0.16 -10.19
C LEU A 192 24.21 0.04 -9.00
N PRO A 193 24.01 0.83 -7.93
CA PRO A 193 24.85 0.75 -6.74
C PRO A 193 24.96 -0.67 -6.17
N GLU A 194 26.10 -1.01 -5.56
CA GLU A 194 26.33 -2.36 -5.03
C GLU A 194 25.31 -2.79 -3.97
N TRP A 195 24.80 -1.84 -3.17
CA TRP A 195 23.76 -2.10 -2.19
C TRP A 195 22.37 -2.28 -2.80
N PHE A 196 22.19 -1.93 -4.08
CA PHE A 196 20.91 -2.05 -4.76
C PHE A 196 20.66 -3.53 -5.06
N SER A 197 19.51 -4.03 -4.63
CA SER A 197 19.10 -5.40 -4.92
C SER A 197 18.82 -5.55 -6.43
N LYS A 198 19.83 -6.09 -7.13
CA LYS A 198 19.80 -6.44 -8.55
C LYS A 198 18.84 -7.60 -8.78
N ARG A 199 18.17 -7.62 -9.94
CA ARG A 199 16.98 -8.45 -10.13
C ARG A 199 17.12 -9.37 -11.32
N GLU A 200 16.68 -10.62 -11.13
CA GLU A 200 16.41 -11.49 -12.27
C GLU A 200 15.18 -10.95 -13.04
N PRO A 201 15.22 -10.96 -14.38
CA PRO A 201 14.09 -10.49 -15.18
C PRO A 201 12.88 -11.39 -14.91
N VAL A 202 11.68 -10.79 -14.88
CA VAL A 202 10.44 -11.55 -15.01
C VAL A 202 10.42 -12.11 -16.43
N ALA A 203 10.42 -13.44 -16.56
CA ALA A 203 10.33 -14.14 -17.84
C ALA A 203 8.99 -13.88 -18.55
#